data_AF-A0AAU2P420-F1
#
_entry.id   AF-A0AAU2P420-F1
#
_cell.length_a   1.000
_cell.length_b   1.000
_cell.length_c   1.000
_cell.angle_alpha   90.00
_cell.angle_beta   90.00
_cell.angle_gamma   90.00
#
_symmetry.space_group_name_H-M   'P 1'
#
loop_
_entity.id
_entity.type
_entity.pdbx_description
1 polymer ?
#
loop_
_entity_poly.entity_id
_entity_poly.type
_entity_poly.pdbx_seq_one_letter_code
_entity_poly.pdbx_strand_id
1 'polypeptide(L)'
;MDLPVMPPVKPMLAKSVAKIPPDMHYEAKWDGFRAIVFRDGDEIEIGSRTGKTLTRYFPELVEALRERLPARCVMDGEIVIARDGRLDFDALTERIHPAESRVRTLAERTPASFVAFDLLALADRSLLDVELGDRRALLVMALSGVTAPVHVAPATTDIDVARQWFEQYEGAGLDGVVAKPIHLLYRQDERAMFKIKHERTADVVVAGYRFHKSGPIVGSLLLGLYDDKGTLQHVGVSAAFPMKRRAELVEELEPLRLEDVGEHPWAAWADESAHETARLPGAPSRWSSKKDLSWVPLRPERVAEVAYDHMENGVRFRHTARFRRWRPDRTAESCTYSQLEEPVGYDLAEIFGPQD
;
A
#
# COMPACT_ATOMS: atom_id res chain seq x y z
N MET A 1 15.04 25.63 9.27
CA MET A 1 15.41 25.02 7.98
C MET A 1 15.43 26.08 6.89
N ASP A 2 16.52 26.15 6.12
CA ASP A 2 16.68 26.99 4.92
C ASP A 2 17.42 26.19 3.83
N LEU A 3 16.64 25.48 3.03
CA LEU A 3 17.10 24.59 1.96
C LEU A 3 16.65 25.14 0.60
N PRO A 4 17.38 24.84 -0.49
CA PRO A 4 16.99 25.23 -1.84
C PRO A 4 15.67 24.56 -2.31
N VAL A 5 15.19 23.55 -1.57
CA VAL A 5 13.86 22.95 -1.71
C VAL A 5 13.24 22.87 -0.32
N MET A 6 12.25 23.73 -0.06
CA MET A 6 11.60 23.85 1.25
C MET A 6 10.39 22.92 1.39
N PRO A 7 10.10 22.39 2.60
CA PRO A 7 8.84 21.72 2.87
C PRO A 7 7.66 22.72 2.81
N PRO A 8 6.45 22.28 2.43
CA PRO A 8 6.11 20.92 2.00
C PRO A 8 6.43 20.70 0.51
N VAL A 9 6.98 19.53 0.20
CA VAL A 9 7.08 19.02 -1.18
C VAL A 9 6.03 17.93 -1.35
N LYS A 10 5.24 17.99 -2.43
CA LYS A 10 4.36 16.88 -2.78
C LYS A 10 5.12 15.85 -3.62
N PRO A 11 5.07 14.56 -3.28
CA PRO A 11 5.78 13.56 -4.06
C PRO A 11 5.28 13.46 -5.50
N MET A 12 6.18 13.16 -6.42
CA MET A 12 5.82 12.75 -7.77
C MET A 12 5.13 11.37 -7.76
N LEU A 13 4.21 11.13 -8.70
CA LEU A 13 3.30 10.00 -8.70
C LEU A 13 3.46 9.07 -9.91
N ALA A 14 2.98 7.84 -9.78
CA ALA A 14 3.03 6.82 -10.83
C ALA A 14 1.64 6.42 -11.36
N LYS A 15 1.49 6.23 -12.68
CA LYS A 15 0.34 5.59 -13.35
C LYS A 15 0.47 4.08 -13.24
N SER A 16 -0.64 3.38 -13.04
CA SER A 16 -0.64 1.91 -13.11
C SER A 16 -0.58 1.49 -14.57
N VAL A 17 0.33 0.58 -14.92
CA VAL A 17 0.39 -0.07 -16.23
C VAL A 17 0.56 -1.57 -16.05
N ALA A 18 0.10 -2.35 -17.03
CA ALA A 18 0.06 -3.81 -16.94
C ALA A 18 1.41 -4.48 -17.27
N LYS A 19 2.27 -3.80 -18.04
CA LYS A 19 3.55 -4.34 -18.50
C LYS A 19 4.66 -3.35 -18.20
N ILE A 20 5.86 -3.86 -17.91
CA ILE A 20 7.07 -3.07 -17.73
C ILE A 20 7.39 -2.38 -19.09
N PRO A 21 7.33 -1.04 -19.18
CA PRO A 21 7.69 -0.33 -20.40
C PRO A 21 9.20 -0.47 -20.68
N PRO A 22 9.65 -0.59 -21.94
CA PRO A 22 11.07 -0.62 -22.30
C PRO A 22 11.76 0.74 -22.12
N ASP A 23 13.10 0.74 -22.11
CA ASP A 23 13.97 1.92 -22.14
C ASP A 23 13.74 2.92 -20.99
N MET A 24 13.60 2.39 -19.77
CA MET A 24 13.35 3.19 -18.56
C MET A 24 14.39 2.93 -17.49
N HIS A 25 14.41 3.81 -16.49
CA HIS A 25 15.03 3.53 -15.20
C HIS A 25 14.04 2.73 -14.34
N TYR A 26 14.46 1.56 -13.86
CA TYR A 26 13.63 0.65 -13.08
C TYR A 26 14.11 0.59 -11.64
N GLU A 27 13.16 0.64 -10.71
CA GLU A 27 13.39 0.52 -9.27
C GLU A 27 12.42 -0.50 -8.67
N ALA A 28 12.89 -1.20 -7.63
CA ALA A 28 12.02 -1.99 -6.78
C ALA A 28 10.90 -1.12 -6.17
N LYS A 29 9.66 -1.63 -6.16
CA LYS A 29 8.53 -0.93 -5.54
C LYS A 29 8.38 -1.36 -4.08
N TRP A 30 8.89 -0.52 -3.18
CA TRP A 30 8.78 -0.68 -1.74
C TRP A 30 7.33 -0.57 -1.24
N ASP A 31 7.00 -1.36 -0.23
CA ASP A 31 5.72 -1.33 0.47
C ASP A 31 5.91 -0.70 1.86
N GLY A 32 5.63 0.61 1.96
CA GLY A 32 5.88 1.37 3.18
C GLY A 32 5.16 2.72 3.19
N PHE A 33 5.75 3.68 3.89
CA PHE A 33 5.30 5.06 3.89
C PHE A 33 6.23 5.93 3.06
N ARG A 34 5.71 6.45 1.96
CA ARG A 34 6.37 7.52 1.19
C ARG A 34 6.77 8.68 2.11
N ALA A 35 8.05 9.00 2.11
CA ALA A 35 8.63 10.03 2.96
C ALA A 35 9.60 10.91 2.17
N ILE A 36 9.42 12.23 2.29
CA ILE A 36 10.42 13.20 1.86
C ILE A 36 11.17 13.66 3.10
N VAL A 37 12.46 13.36 3.15
CA VAL A 37 13.35 13.74 4.25
C VAL A 37 14.03 15.04 3.89
N PHE A 38 13.91 16.03 4.75
CA PHE A 38 14.61 17.29 4.69
C PHE A 38 15.61 17.33 5.84
N ARG A 39 16.87 17.63 5.53
CA ARG A 39 17.92 17.81 6.52
C ARG A 39 18.64 19.12 6.29
N ASP A 40 18.73 19.93 7.34
CA ASP A 40 19.52 21.16 7.39
C ASP A 40 20.29 21.23 8.72
N GLY A 41 21.58 20.87 8.66
CA GLY A 41 22.40 20.63 9.84
C GLY A 41 21.84 19.48 10.69
N ASP A 42 21.43 19.83 11.92
CA ASP A 42 20.84 18.91 12.90
C ASP A 42 19.31 18.83 12.81
N GLU A 43 18.69 19.74 12.06
CA GLU A 43 17.24 19.80 11.89
C GLU A 43 16.79 18.76 10.85
N ILE A 44 15.87 17.87 11.25
CA ILE A 44 15.29 16.84 10.40
C ILE A 44 13.78 17.01 10.35
N GLU A 45 13.23 17.10 9.14
CA GLU A 45 11.80 16.99 8.89
C GLU A 45 11.51 15.81 7.96
N ILE A 46 10.51 15.01 8.30
CA ILE A 46 10.02 13.91 7.47
C ILE A 46 8.60 14.25 7.05
N GLY A 47 8.39 14.55 5.76
CA GLY A 47 7.09 14.83 5.18
C GLY A 47 6.44 13.58 4.60
N SER A 48 5.17 13.34 4.91
CA SER A 48 4.39 12.27 4.29
C SER A 48 3.94 12.65 2.88
N ARG A 49 3.39 11.66 2.15
CA ARG A 49 2.71 11.89 0.86
C ARG A 49 1.66 12.99 0.87
N THR A 50 0.96 13.21 1.99
CA THR A 50 -0.08 14.24 2.09
C THR A 50 0.44 15.55 2.68
N GLY A 51 1.76 15.72 2.81
CA GLY A 51 2.38 16.89 3.41
C GLY A 51 2.25 16.98 4.93
N LYS A 52 1.90 15.88 5.61
CA LYS A 52 1.85 15.84 7.09
C LYS A 52 3.22 15.41 7.62
N THR A 53 3.66 15.98 8.73
CA THR A 53 4.89 15.53 9.38
C THR A 53 4.77 14.09 9.89
N LEU A 54 5.78 13.29 9.59
CA LEU A 54 6.01 11.95 10.13
C LEU A 54 7.09 11.95 11.22
N THR A 55 7.83 13.06 11.40
CA THR A 55 9.03 13.16 12.25
C THR A 55 8.82 12.55 13.64
N ARG A 56 7.74 12.92 14.34
CA ARG A 56 7.46 12.47 15.72
C ARG A 56 7.20 10.96 15.85
N TYR A 57 6.87 10.27 14.76
CA TYR A 57 6.50 8.85 14.78
C TYR A 57 7.69 7.92 14.59
N PHE A 58 8.83 8.47 14.16
CA PHE A 58 10.05 7.72 13.85
C PHE A 58 11.28 8.37 14.51
N PRO A 59 11.28 8.55 15.85
CA PRO A 59 12.38 9.22 16.56
C PRO A 59 13.73 8.53 16.33
N GLU A 60 13.76 7.20 16.26
CA GLU A 60 14.98 6.44 15.97
C GLU A 60 15.52 6.70 14.56
N LEU A 61 14.61 6.91 13.60
CA LEU A 61 14.99 7.21 12.22
C LEU A 61 15.48 8.64 12.08
N VAL A 62 14.91 9.58 12.83
CA VAL A 62 15.40 10.98 12.89
C VAL A 62 16.87 11.03 13.30
N GLU A 63 17.23 10.31 14.36
CA GLU A 63 18.62 10.22 14.80
C GLU A 63 19.50 9.57 13.72
N ALA A 64 19.06 8.45 13.15
CA ALA A 64 19.81 7.76 12.11
C ALA A 64 20.02 8.62 10.85
N LEU A 65 19.02 9.39 10.42
CA LEU A 65 19.11 10.29 9.27
C LEU A 65 20.03 11.48 9.56
N ARG A 66 20.04 12.00 10.79
CA ARG A 66 20.98 13.04 11.23
C ARG A 66 22.42 12.55 11.25
N GLU A 67 22.66 11.29 11.57
CA GLU A 67 24.02 10.73 11.57
C GLU A 67 24.51 10.40 10.15
N ARG A 68 23.62 9.84 9.31
CA ARG A 68 24.02 9.12 8.09
C ARG A 68 23.85 9.90 6.78
N LEU A 69 22.98 10.92 6.75
CA LEU A 69 22.79 11.72 5.52
C LEU A 69 23.86 12.81 5.35
N PRO A 70 23.96 13.45 4.18
CA PRO A 70 24.64 14.73 4.06
C PRO A 70 23.99 15.80 4.96
N ALA A 71 24.80 16.72 5.50
CA ALA A 71 24.31 17.75 6.44
C ALA A 71 23.22 18.68 5.85
N ARG A 72 23.16 18.84 4.52
CA ARG A 72 22.14 19.64 3.83
C ARG A 72 21.65 18.87 2.62
N CYS A 73 20.46 18.28 2.70
CA CYS A 73 19.88 17.53 1.59
C CYS A 73 18.36 17.40 1.68
N VAL A 74 17.73 17.12 0.54
CA VAL A 74 16.33 16.70 0.46
C VAL A 74 16.26 15.41 -0.35
N MET A 75 15.72 14.35 0.25
CA MET A 75 15.63 13.01 -0.35
C MET A 75 14.18 12.54 -0.39
N ASP A 76 13.82 11.86 -1.48
CA ASP A 76 12.54 11.18 -1.62
C ASP A 76 12.78 9.67 -1.47
N GLY A 77 12.02 9.03 -0.60
CA GLY A 77 12.23 7.64 -0.22
C GLY A 77 10.99 6.99 0.39
N GLU A 78 11.17 5.76 0.86
CA GLU A 78 10.15 5.00 1.56
C GLU A 78 10.65 4.65 2.97
N ILE A 79 9.81 4.86 3.99
CA ILE A 79 10.03 4.32 5.33
C ILE A 79 9.44 2.91 5.35
N VAL A 80 10.25 1.95 5.79
CA VAL A 80 9.89 0.53 5.82
C VAL A 80 10.23 -0.07 7.18
N ILE A 81 9.50 -1.11 7.59
CA ILE A 81 9.89 -1.99 8.69
C ILE A 81 10.09 -3.38 8.09
N ALA A 82 11.20 -4.02 8.43
CA ALA A 82 11.48 -5.39 8.02
C ALA A 82 11.36 -6.31 9.24
N ARG A 83 10.71 -7.47 9.07
CA ARG A 83 10.57 -8.52 10.08
C ARG A 83 10.65 -9.87 9.38
N ASP A 84 11.45 -10.78 9.94
CA ASP A 84 11.60 -12.15 9.42
C ASP A 84 11.92 -12.18 7.91
N GLY A 85 12.78 -11.25 7.47
CA GLY A 85 13.21 -11.12 6.07
C GLY A 85 12.18 -10.48 5.12
N ARG A 86 11.05 -9.95 5.61
CA ARG A 86 9.96 -9.37 4.79
C ARG A 86 9.54 -7.99 5.27
N LEU A 87 9.00 -7.17 4.36
CA LEU A 87 8.44 -5.86 4.74
C LEU A 87 7.13 -6.06 5.50
N ASP A 88 7.04 -5.44 6.68
CA ASP A 88 5.90 -5.49 7.58
C ASP A 88 5.19 -4.12 7.58
N PHE A 89 4.30 -3.96 6.60
CA PHE A 89 3.48 -2.76 6.49
C PHE A 89 2.54 -2.58 7.68
N ASP A 90 2.02 -3.67 8.24
CA ASP A 90 1.07 -3.61 9.35
C ASP A 90 1.76 -3.06 10.61
N ALA A 91 2.96 -3.54 10.93
CA ALA A 91 3.80 -2.94 11.98
C ALA A 91 4.10 -1.46 11.72
N LEU A 92 4.31 -1.06 10.46
CA LEU A 92 4.51 0.34 10.09
C LEU A 92 3.26 1.18 10.38
N THR A 93 2.05 0.65 10.13
CA THR A 93 0.82 1.36 10.48
C THR A 93 0.63 1.56 11.98
N GLU A 94 1.10 0.62 12.82
CA GLU A 94 1.05 0.76 14.28
C GLU A 94 1.88 1.95 14.78
N ARG A 95 2.87 2.43 14.02
CA ARG A 95 3.71 3.59 14.39
C ARG A 95 2.93 4.89 14.46
N ILE A 96 1.85 5.04 13.68
CA ILE A 96 1.05 6.27 13.67
C ILE A 96 0.11 6.26 14.89
N HIS A 97 0.69 6.46 16.07
CA HIS A 97 0.01 6.37 17.35
C HIS A 97 -0.08 7.75 18.04
N PRO A 98 -1.22 8.08 18.71
CA PRO A 98 -1.34 9.32 19.48
C PRO A 98 -0.38 9.39 20.68
N ALA A 99 -0.26 8.30 21.43
CA ALA A 99 0.61 8.24 22.62
C ALA A 99 2.09 8.08 22.22
N GLU A 100 2.91 9.05 22.60
CA GLU A 100 4.35 9.09 22.35
C GLU A 100 5.11 7.91 22.99
N SER A 101 4.71 7.49 24.20
CA SER A 101 5.31 6.33 24.87
C SER A 101 5.21 5.05 24.04
N ARG A 102 4.05 4.81 23.42
CA ARG A 102 3.84 3.67 22.51
C ARG A 102 4.73 3.77 21.28
N VAL A 103 4.89 4.96 20.72
CA VAL A 103 5.79 5.20 19.58
C VAL A 103 7.23 4.85 19.96
N ARG A 104 7.73 5.34 21.10
CA ARG A 104 9.10 5.03 21.58
C ARG A 104 9.30 3.53 21.81
N THR A 105 8.34 2.85 22.44
CA THR A 105 8.42 1.39 22.63
C THR A 105 8.46 0.63 21.30
N LEU A 106 7.67 1.03 20.30
CA LEU A 106 7.69 0.40 18.98
C LEU A 106 8.97 0.74 18.19
N ALA A 107 9.53 1.94 18.39
CA ALA A 107 10.81 2.36 17.84
C ALA A 107 11.96 1.46 18.26
N GLU A 108 12.00 1.10 19.54
CA GLU A 108 13.02 0.20 20.10
C GLU A 108 12.82 -1.25 19.66
N ARG A 109 11.57 -1.72 19.57
CA ARG A 109 11.26 -3.13 19.29
C ARG A 109 11.32 -3.48 17.81
N THR A 110 10.91 -2.56 16.96
CA THR A 110 10.71 -2.77 15.51
C THR A 110 11.19 -1.54 14.74
N PRO A 111 12.50 -1.22 14.79
CA PRO A 111 13.05 0.00 14.21
C PRO A 111 12.77 0.10 12.72
N ALA A 112 12.45 1.31 12.24
CA ALA A 112 12.21 1.55 10.82
C ALA A 112 13.52 1.83 10.07
N SER A 113 13.49 1.58 8.76
CA SER A 113 14.56 1.93 7.82
C SER A 113 14.06 2.93 6.78
N PHE A 114 14.96 3.73 6.22
CA PHE A 114 14.68 4.64 5.12
C PHE A 114 15.37 4.16 3.86
N VAL A 115 14.60 3.95 2.80
CA VAL A 115 15.11 3.56 1.49
C VAL A 115 14.95 4.72 0.52
N ALA A 116 16.05 5.41 0.23
CA ALA A 116 16.09 6.56 -0.66
C ALA A 116 16.10 6.14 -2.13
N PHE A 117 15.27 6.75 -2.97
CA PHE A 117 15.27 6.49 -4.42
C PHE A 117 15.36 7.76 -5.28
N ASP A 118 15.29 8.97 -4.71
CA ASP A 118 15.53 10.21 -5.44
C ASP A 118 16.20 11.28 -4.55
N LEU A 119 16.91 12.22 -5.17
CA LEU A 119 17.61 13.33 -4.51
C LEU A 119 17.11 14.66 -5.09
N LEU A 120 16.43 15.45 -4.27
CA LEU A 120 15.76 16.69 -4.68
C LEU A 120 16.61 17.93 -4.43
N ALA A 121 17.52 17.86 -3.46
CA ALA A 121 18.50 18.90 -3.18
C ALA A 121 19.74 18.32 -2.50
N LEU A 122 20.90 18.95 -2.74
CA LEU A 122 22.16 18.64 -2.07
C LEU A 122 22.95 19.94 -1.85
N ALA A 123 23.39 20.16 -0.61
CA ALA A 123 23.96 21.44 -0.19
C ALA A 123 23.01 22.60 -0.57
N ASP A 124 23.49 23.56 -1.34
CA ASP A 124 22.75 24.76 -1.74
C ASP A 124 22.13 24.65 -3.14
N ARG A 125 22.17 23.47 -3.75
CA ARG A 125 21.65 23.23 -5.09
C ARG A 125 20.31 22.49 -5.06
N SER A 126 19.30 23.08 -5.70
CA SER A 126 18.07 22.38 -6.09
C SER A 126 18.34 21.47 -7.28
N LEU A 127 17.76 20.27 -7.24
CA LEU A 127 17.87 19.27 -8.30
C LEU A 127 16.53 19.00 -9.00
N LEU A 128 15.48 19.78 -8.71
CA LEU A 128 14.15 19.53 -9.30
C LEU A 128 14.13 19.61 -10.82
N ASP A 129 14.97 20.47 -11.40
CA ASP A 129 15.14 20.64 -12.86
C ASP A 129 16.35 19.87 -13.43
N VAL A 130 16.91 18.93 -12.66
CA VAL A 130 17.96 18.01 -13.12
C VAL A 130 17.30 16.69 -13.54
N GLU A 131 17.80 16.05 -14.59
CA GLU A 131 17.26 14.79 -15.10
C GLU A 131 17.47 13.62 -14.12
N LEU A 132 16.54 12.64 -14.12
CA LEU A 132 16.56 11.53 -13.16
C LEU A 132 17.88 10.76 -13.17
N GLY A 133 18.48 10.50 -14.34
CA GLY A 133 19.78 9.82 -14.42
C GLY A 133 20.86 10.51 -13.59
N ASP A 134 20.98 11.83 -13.71
CA ASP A 134 21.94 12.64 -12.96
C ASP A 134 21.58 12.72 -11.47
N ARG A 135 20.30 12.91 -11.13
CA ARG A 135 19.85 12.91 -9.72
C ARG A 135 20.17 11.58 -9.05
N ARG A 136 19.99 10.47 -9.77
CA ARG A 136 20.27 9.13 -9.29
C ARG A 136 21.76 8.90 -9.06
N ALA A 137 22.61 9.32 -9.99
CA ALA A 137 24.06 9.24 -9.82
C ALA A 137 24.53 10.05 -8.59
N LEU A 138 23.98 11.25 -8.41
CA LEU A 138 24.24 12.08 -7.23
C LEU A 138 23.74 11.44 -5.94
N LEU A 139 22.56 10.79 -5.94
CA LEU A 139 22.04 10.06 -4.78
C LEU A 139 22.99 8.94 -4.35
N VAL A 140 23.43 8.10 -5.30
CA VAL A 140 24.34 6.98 -5.03
C VAL A 140 25.66 7.49 -4.48
N MET A 141 26.20 8.57 -5.06
CA MET A 141 27.44 9.19 -4.57
C MET A 141 27.27 9.79 -3.17
N ALA A 142 26.19 10.51 -2.92
CA ALA A 142 25.92 11.17 -1.64
C ALA A 142 25.67 10.18 -0.49
N LEU A 143 25.22 8.96 -0.82
CA LEU A 143 24.99 7.87 0.12
C LEU A 143 26.05 6.76 0.02
N SER A 144 27.18 7.03 -0.64
CA SER A 144 28.30 6.10 -0.71
C SER A 144 28.83 5.78 0.68
N GLY A 145 28.84 4.49 1.05
CA GLY A 145 29.28 4.03 2.36
C GLY A 145 28.26 4.22 3.49
N VAL A 146 27.02 4.61 3.17
CA VAL A 146 25.94 4.62 4.16
C VAL A 146 25.65 3.18 4.63
N THR A 147 25.28 3.05 5.89
CA THR A 147 24.91 1.76 6.49
C THR A 147 23.49 1.81 7.03
N ALA A 148 22.95 0.63 7.33
CA ALA A 148 21.63 0.50 7.96
C ALA A 148 21.47 1.46 9.16
N PRO A 149 20.28 2.06 9.36
CA PRO A 149 19.02 1.74 8.67
C PRO A 149 18.72 2.67 7.47
N VAL A 150 19.73 3.30 6.86
CA VAL A 150 19.57 4.09 5.64
C VAL A 150 20.10 3.31 4.45
N HIS A 151 19.30 3.22 3.39
CA HIS A 151 19.61 2.42 2.20
C HIS A 151 19.34 3.23 0.93
N VAL A 152 20.07 2.91 -0.13
CA VAL A 152 19.74 3.35 -1.49
C VAL A 152 18.89 2.26 -2.12
N ALA A 153 17.72 2.60 -2.66
CA ALA A 153 16.89 1.65 -3.40
C ALA A 153 17.69 1.10 -4.59
N PRO A 154 17.74 -0.22 -4.84
CA PRO A 154 18.33 -0.77 -6.06
C PRO A 154 17.64 -0.21 -7.29
N ALA A 155 18.43 0.04 -8.32
CA ALA A 155 17.92 0.53 -9.59
C ALA A 155 18.74 0.00 -10.77
N THR A 156 18.08 -0.20 -11.90
CA THR A 156 18.68 -0.75 -13.12
C THR A 156 18.10 -0.06 -14.35
N THR A 157 18.82 -0.10 -15.47
CA THR A 157 18.29 0.22 -16.80
C THR A 157 18.09 -1.02 -17.66
N ASP A 158 18.49 -2.18 -17.14
CA ASP A 158 18.26 -3.48 -17.75
C ASP A 158 16.83 -3.97 -17.43
N ILE A 159 16.02 -4.13 -18.47
CA ILE A 159 14.65 -4.60 -18.34
C ILE A 159 14.56 -6.06 -17.87
N ASP A 160 15.55 -6.90 -18.18
CA ASP A 160 15.55 -8.30 -17.77
C ASP A 160 15.82 -8.43 -16.27
N VAL A 161 16.71 -7.59 -15.72
CA VAL A 161 16.88 -7.44 -14.27
C VAL A 161 15.59 -6.92 -13.63
N ALA A 162 14.91 -5.95 -14.24
CA ALA A 162 13.64 -5.45 -13.72
C ALA A 162 12.53 -6.52 -13.74
N ARG A 163 12.48 -7.37 -14.77
CA ARG A 163 11.57 -8.53 -14.84
C ARG A 163 11.90 -9.54 -13.74
N GLN A 164 13.17 -9.82 -13.52
CA GLN A 164 13.61 -10.70 -12.44
C GLN A 164 13.15 -10.16 -11.08
N TRP A 165 13.33 -8.86 -10.80
CA TRP A 165 12.84 -8.25 -9.56
C TRP A 165 11.33 -8.35 -9.42
N PHE A 166 10.60 -8.14 -10.52
CA PHE A 166 9.15 -8.26 -10.55
C PHE A 166 8.72 -9.69 -10.19
N GLU A 167 9.33 -10.71 -10.78
CA GLU A 167 8.96 -12.12 -10.55
C GLU A 167 9.43 -12.68 -9.20
N GLN A 168 10.63 -12.33 -8.75
CA GLN A 168 11.27 -13.00 -7.59
C GLN A 168 10.99 -12.34 -6.25
N TYR A 169 10.79 -11.02 -6.20
CA TYR A 169 10.77 -10.29 -4.93
C TYR A 169 9.39 -9.98 -4.37
N GLU A 170 8.35 -10.53 -4.98
CA GLU A 170 6.98 -10.36 -4.51
C GLU A 170 6.81 -10.83 -3.05
N GLY A 171 7.49 -11.92 -2.67
CA GLY A 171 7.45 -12.44 -1.30
C GLY A 171 8.27 -11.65 -0.29
N ALA A 172 9.26 -10.86 -0.70
CA ALA A 172 10.04 -10.01 0.23
C ALA A 172 9.25 -8.77 0.70
N GLY A 173 8.06 -8.53 0.13
CA GLY A 173 7.27 -7.33 0.36
C GLY A 173 7.53 -6.23 -0.68
N LEU A 174 8.22 -6.54 -1.78
CA LEU A 174 8.24 -5.67 -2.95
C LEU A 174 6.95 -5.87 -3.76
N ASP A 175 6.12 -4.83 -3.84
CA ASP A 175 4.82 -4.87 -4.50
C ASP A 175 4.93 -4.58 -6.01
N GLY A 176 6.05 -4.97 -6.61
CA GLY A 176 6.36 -4.84 -8.04
C GLY A 176 7.52 -3.87 -8.35
N VAL A 177 7.42 -3.17 -9.48
CA VAL A 177 8.48 -2.31 -10.03
C VAL A 177 7.94 -0.92 -10.38
N VAL A 178 8.77 0.11 -10.21
CA VAL A 178 8.52 1.46 -10.71
C VAL A 178 9.44 1.71 -11.90
N ALA A 179 8.85 2.02 -13.07
CA ALA A 179 9.58 2.45 -14.25
C ALA A 179 9.46 3.97 -14.40
N LYS A 180 10.58 4.64 -14.64
CA LYS A 180 10.69 6.09 -14.74
C LYS A 180 11.46 6.46 -16.02
N PRO A 181 10.99 7.44 -16.82
CA PRO A 181 11.79 7.97 -17.93
C PRO A 181 13.13 8.53 -17.43
N ILE A 182 14.23 8.20 -18.12
CA ILE A 182 15.58 8.55 -17.67
C ILE A 182 15.84 10.06 -17.62
N HIS A 183 15.19 10.82 -18.51
CA HIS A 183 15.27 12.29 -18.60
C HIS A 183 14.18 12.99 -17.78
N LEU A 184 13.46 12.27 -16.91
CA LEU A 184 12.36 12.84 -16.14
C LEU A 184 12.87 13.88 -15.12
N LEU A 185 12.45 15.13 -15.25
CA LEU A 185 12.62 16.17 -14.22
C LEU A 185 11.65 15.92 -13.07
N TYR A 186 11.97 16.38 -11.85
CA TYR A 186 11.07 16.21 -10.72
C TYR A 186 9.95 17.27 -10.73
N ARG A 187 8.70 16.81 -10.71
CA ARG A 187 7.49 17.62 -10.75
C ARG A 187 6.53 17.16 -9.66
N GLN A 188 6.25 18.06 -8.74
CA GLN A 188 5.43 17.78 -7.56
C GLN A 188 3.99 17.43 -7.95
N ASP A 189 3.41 16.41 -7.32
CA ASP A 189 2.02 15.96 -7.55
C ASP A 189 1.73 15.50 -9.00
N GLU A 190 2.75 15.42 -9.85
CA GLU A 190 2.59 15.03 -11.25
C GLU A 190 2.67 13.51 -11.40
N ARG A 191 1.80 12.95 -12.26
CA ARG A 191 1.78 11.52 -12.53
C ARG A 191 2.55 11.16 -13.80
N ALA A 192 3.88 11.17 -13.69
CA ALA A 192 4.80 10.96 -14.81
C ALA A 192 5.53 9.60 -14.78
N MET A 193 5.52 8.90 -13.65
CA MET A 193 6.14 7.56 -13.53
C MET A 193 5.14 6.44 -13.84
N PHE A 194 5.62 5.21 -13.95
CA PHE A 194 4.80 4.03 -14.16
C PHE A 194 5.05 3.02 -13.05
N LYS A 195 3.98 2.51 -12.44
CA LYS A 195 4.06 1.41 -11.47
C LYS A 195 3.46 0.16 -12.10
N ILE A 196 4.17 -0.93 -11.94
CA ILE A 196 3.81 -2.26 -12.40
C ILE A 196 3.68 -3.10 -11.14
N LYS A 197 2.52 -3.73 -10.98
CA LYS A 197 2.20 -4.60 -9.85
C LYS A 197 1.73 -5.94 -10.39
N HIS A 198 1.89 -6.99 -9.60
CA HIS A 198 1.19 -8.23 -9.85
C HIS A 198 -0.31 -8.00 -9.80
N GLU A 199 -1.00 -8.48 -10.83
CA GLU A 199 -2.44 -8.49 -10.85
C GLU A 199 -2.90 -9.85 -10.35
N ARG A 200 -3.41 -9.89 -9.12
CA ARG A 200 -4.01 -11.09 -8.55
C ARG A 200 -5.52 -10.98 -8.63
N THR A 201 -6.18 -12.09 -8.95
CA THR A 201 -7.63 -12.18 -8.95
C THR A 201 -8.11 -13.26 -8.01
N ALA A 202 -9.24 -13.03 -7.35
CA ALA A 202 -9.96 -14.03 -6.59
C ALA A 202 -11.43 -14.03 -7.01
N ASP A 203 -12.00 -15.22 -7.10
CA ASP A 203 -13.43 -15.44 -7.13
C ASP A 203 -13.97 -15.34 -5.70
N VAL A 204 -14.88 -14.40 -5.48
CA VAL A 204 -15.43 -14.05 -4.17
C VAL A 204 -16.94 -14.09 -4.20
N VAL A 205 -17.53 -14.47 -3.07
CA VAL A 205 -18.98 -14.38 -2.86
C VAL A 205 -19.35 -12.93 -2.56
N VAL A 206 -20.38 -12.42 -3.24
CA VAL A 206 -21.01 -11.14 -2.90
C VAL A 206 -22.20 -11.43 -2.01
N ALA A 207 -22.02 -11.26 -0.70
CA ALA A 207 -23.06 -11.54 0.30
C ALA A 207 -23.70 -10.28 0.89
N GLY A 208 -23.35 -9.09 0.40
CA GLY A 208 -24.04 -7.88 0.80
C GLY A 208 -23.58 -6.65 0.06
N TYR A 209 -24.22 -5.52 0.32
CA TYR A 209 -23.72 -4.22 -0.14
C TYR A 209 -24.05 -3.11 0.84
N ARG A 210 -23.35 -1.98 0.73
CA ARG A 210 -23.68 -0.73 1.44
C ARG A 210 -24.21 0.30 0.47
N PHE A 211 -25.13 1.15 0.91
CA PHE A 211 -25.55 2.29 0.10
C PHE A 211 -24.46 3.36 0.01
N HIS A 212 -24.46 4.09 -1.10
CA HIS A 212 -23.60 5.25 -1.28
C HIS A 212 -24.19 6.45 -0.54
N LYS A 213 -23.34 7.35 -0.04
CA LYS A 213 -23.75 8.58 0.65
C LYS A 213 -24.65 9.54 -0.17
N SER A 214 -24.79 9.31 -1.48
CA SER A 214 -25.51 10.20 -2.40
C SER A 214 -26.90 9.70 -2.79
N GLY A 215 -27.39 8.62 -2.19
CA GLY A 215 -28.72 8.09 -2.46
C GLY A 215 -28.77 6.55 -2.44
N PRO A 216 -29.94 5.97 -2.77
CA PRO A 216 -30.18 4.52 -2.71
C PRO A 216 -29.53 3.79 -3.89
N ILE A 217 -28.21 3.93 -4.04
CA ILE A 217 -27.37 3.27 -5.04
C ILE A 217 -26.24 2.52 -4.33
N VAL A 218 -25.66 1.49 -4.97
CA VAL A 218 -24.58 0.72 -4.35
C VAL A 218 -23.34 1.59 -4.13
N GLY A 219 -22.91 1.69 -2.88
CA GLY A 219 -21.66 2.28 -2.42
C GLY A 219 -20.49 1.32 -2.56
N SER A 220 -20.66 0.12 -2.02
CA SER A 220 -19.67 -0.96 -2.07
C SER A 220 -20.33 -2.32 -1.93
N LEU A 221 -19.81 -3.33 -2.64
CA LEU A 221 -20.15 -4.74 -2.44
C LEU A 221 -19.30 -5.32 -1.30
N LEU A 222 -19.89 -6.13 -0.45
CA LEU A 222 -19.22 -6.88 0.62
C LEU A 222 -18.83 -8.26 0.09
N LEU A 223 -17.56 -8.62 0.26
CA LEU A 223 -16.94 -9.79 -0.35
C LEU A 223 -16.63 -10.85 0.70
N GLY A 224 -16.84 -12.11 0.35
CA GLY A 224 -16.55 -13.24 1.22
C GLY A 224 -15.81 -14.39 0.53
N LEU A 225 -15.04 -15.13 1.35
CA LEU A 225 -14.40 -16.40 1.01
C LEU A 225 -14.71 -17.43 2.10
N TYR A 226 -14.92 -18.67 1.69
CA TYR A 226 -15.06 -19.80 2.61
C TYR A 226 -13.69 -20.24 3.14
N ASP A 227 -13.60 -20.38 4.46
CA ASP A 227 -12.45 -21.02 5.11
C ASP A 227 -12.52 -22.55 5.04
N ASP A 228 -11.51 -23.21 5.60
CA ASP A 228 -11.38 -24.66 5.68
C ASP A 228 -12.51 -25.34 6.49
N LYS A 229 -13.22 -24.57 7.33
CA LYS A 229 -14.37 -25.02 8.12
C LYS A 229 -15.70 -24.77 7.41
N GLY A 230 -15.69 -24.23 6.20
CA GLY A 230 -16.91 -23.88 5.46
C GLY A 230 -17.63 -22.65 6.00
N THR A 231 -16.94 -21.78 6.75
CA THR A 231 -17.49 -20.51 7.24
C THR A 231 -17.18 -19.39 6.24
N LEU A 232 -18.19 -18.60 5.88
CA LEU A 232 -18.01 -17.47 4.96
C LEU A 232 -17.38 -16.26 5.67
N GLN A 233 -16.08 -16.09 5.52
CA GLN A 233 -15.32 -14.99 6.07
C GLN A 233 -15.47 -13.74 5.21
N HIS A 234 -15.63 -12.57 5.83
CA HIS A 234 -15.62 -11.31 5.07
C HIS A 234 -14.18 -10.85 4.83
N VAL A 235 -13.82 -10.79 3.55
CA VAL A 235 -12.45 -10.52 3.10
C VAL A 235 -12.26 -9.11 2.56
N GLY A 236 -13.28 -8.26 2.63
CA GLY A 236 -13.18 -6.86 2.22
C GLY A 236 -14.31 -6.43 1.31
N VAL A 237 -14.10 -5.32 0.60
CA VAL A 237 -15.14 -4.69 -0.21
C VAL A 237 -14.67 -4.36 -1.62
N SER A 238 -15.60 -4.34 -2.56
CA SER A 238 -15.39 -3.74 -3.89
C SER A 238 -16.20 -2.46 -4.05
N ALA A 239 -15.58 -1.40 -4.57
CA ALA A 239 -16.22 -0.10 -4.73
C ALA A 239 -15.69 0.63 -5.99
N ALA A 240 -15.84 1.96 -6.03
CA ALA A 240 -15.41 2.83 -7.14
C ALA A 240 -16.12 2.60 -8.48
N PHE A 241 -17.34 2.05 -8.46
CA PHE A 241 -18.19 1.95 -9.65
C PHE A 241 -18.61 3.33 -10.18
N PRO A 242 -18.74 3.50 -11.51
CA PRO A 242 -19.39 4.68 -12.10
C PRO A 242 -20.83 4.84 -11.58
N MET A 243 -21.33 6.08 -11.49
CA MET A 243 -22.65 6.37 -10.92
C MET A 243 -23.79 5.56 -11.55
N LYS A 244 -23.77 5.40 -12.87
CA LYS A 244 -24.74 4.57 -13.60
C LYS A 244 -24.71 3.12 -13.11
N ARG A 245 -23.52 2.51 -13.00
CA ARG A 245 -23.36 1.12 -12.57
C ARG A 245 -23.81 0.91 -11.13
N ARG A 246 -23.63 1.91 -10.26
CA ARG A 246 -24.11 1.84 -8.87
C ARG A 246 -25.63 1.69 -8.77
N ALA A 247 -26.37 2.34 -9.68
CA ALA A 247 -27.82 2.22 -9.74
C ALA A 247 -28.23 0.84 -10.31
N GLU A 248 -27.62 0.43 -11.43
CA GLU A 248 -27.86 -0.89 -12.05
C GLU A 248 -27.62 -2.05 -11.05
N LEU A 249 -26.58 -1.94 -10.20
CA LEU A 249 -26.27 -2.95 -9.20
C LEU A 249 -27.37 -3.13 -8.14
N VAL A 250 -28.16 -2.10 -7.84
CA VAL A 250 -29.29 -2.26 -6.90
C VAL A 250 -30.35 -3.16 -7.53
N GLU A 251 -30.76 -2.85 -8.76
CA GLU A 251 -31.75 -3.62 -9.50
C GLU A 251 -31.27 -5.07 -9.74
N GLU A 252 -30.00 -5.24 -10.07
CA GLU A 252 -29.40 -6.55 -10.37
C GLU A 252 -29.28 -7.47 -9.14
N LEU A 253 -29.15 -6.88 -7.94
CA LEU A 253 -28.98 -7.62 -6.69
C LEU A 253 -30.28 -7.75 -5.89
N GLU A 254 -31.32 -7.00 -6.24
CA GLU A 254 -32.64 -7.06 -5.56
C GLU A 254 -33.21 -8.48 -5.47
N PRO A 255 -33.12 -9.37 -6.50
CA PRO A 255 -33.63 -10.74 -6.39
C PRO A 255 -32.91 -11.58 -5.31
N LEU A 256 -31.70 -11.19 -4.92
CA LEU A 256 -30.89 -11.86 -3.91
C LEU A 256 -31.04 -11.22 -2.53
N ARG A 257 -31.72 -10.07 -2.43
CA ARG A 257 -31.88 -9.36 -1.17
C ARG A 257 -32.63 -10.20 -0.14
N LEU A 258 -32.11 -10.18 1.08
CA LEU A 258 -32.80 -10.73 2.24
C LEU A 258 -33.51 -9.60 2.99
N GLU A 259 -34.73 -9.89 3.46
CA GLU A 259 -35.50 -8.97 4.31
C GLU A 259 -34.99 -8.95 5.76
N ASP A 260 -34.42 -10.08 6.21
CA ASP A 260 -33.83 -10.25 7.53
C ASP A 260 -32.45 -10.90 7.46
N VAL A 261 -31.58 -10.55 8.40
CA VAL A 261 -30.21 -11.05 8.50
C VAL A 261 -30.12 -12.38 9.25
N GLY A 262 -31.20 -12.83 9.91
CA GLY A 262 -31.16 -13.95 10.88
C GLY A 262 -30.52 -15.26 10.41
N GLU A 263 -30.73 -15.65 9.15
CA GLU A 263 -30.14 -16.86 8.56
C GLU A 263 -28.88 -16.58 7.72
N HIS A 264 -28.48 -15.31 7.61
CA HIS A 264 -27.29 -14.95 6.84
C HIS A 264 -26.04 -15.53 7.54
N PRO A 265 -25.01 -15.99 6.80
CA PRO A 265 -23.72 -16.39 7.39
C PRO A 265 -23.05 -15.33 8.26
N TRP A 266 -23.56 -14.10 8.19
CA TRP A 266 -23.07 -12.86 8.77
C TRP A 266 -24.07 -12.30 9.78
N ALA A 267 -25.10 -13.08 10.16
CA ALA A 267 -26.16 -12.71 11.10
C ALA A 267 -25.62 -12.24 12.45
N ALA A 268 -24.61 -12.96 12.97
CA ALA A 268 -23.93 -12.63 14.21
C ALA A 268 -23.26 -11.24 14.19
N TRP A 269 -23.17 -10.58 13.03
CA TRP A 269 -22.50 -9.28 12.84
C TRP A 269 -23.47 -8.10 12.98
N ALA A 270 -24.77 -8.36 13.22
CA ALA A 270 -25.76 -7.34 13.56
C ALA A 270 -25.77 -6.98 15.07
N ASP A 271 -25.04 -7.74 15.90
CA ASP A 271 -24.92 -7.52 17.34
C ASP A 271 -23.63 -6.74 17.67
N GLU A 272 -23.74 -5.58 18.33
CA GLU A 272 -22.63 -4.70 18.73
C GLU A 272 -21.55 -5.41 19.56
N SER A 273 -21.88 -6.51 20.25
CA SER A 273 -20.95 -7.28 21.08
C SER A 273 -19.97 -8.17 20.27
N ALA A 274 -20.28 -8.51 19.02
CA ALA A 274 -19.42 -9.33 18.16
C ALA A 274 -18.18 -8.57 17.64
N HIS A 275 -18.09 -7.27 17.90
CA HIS A 275 -17.07 -6.37 17.37
C HIS A 275 -15.80 -6.26 18.24
N GLU A 276 -15.76 -6.88 19.43
CA GLU A 276 -14.59 -6.84 20.33
C GLU A 276 -13.46 -7.82 19.95
N THR A 277 -13.79 -8.94 19.31
CA THR A 277 -12.85 -10.06 19.08
C THR A 277 -12.51 -10.32 17.61
N ALA A 278 -13.27 -9.78 16.65
CA ALA A 278 -13.00 -9.90 15.22
C ALA A 278 -13.34 -8.60 14.46
N ARG A 279 -12.44 -8.14 13.57
CA ARG A 279 -12.64 -6.91 12.76
C ARG A 279 -13.49 -7.23 11.51
N LEU A 280 -14.78 -7.42 11.76
CA LEU A 280 -15.83 -7.84 10.84
C LEU A 280 -16.43 -6.65 10.05
N PRO A 281 -17.15 -6.86 8.93
CA PRO A 281 -17.75 -5.76 8.18
C PRO A 281 -18.82 -5.07 9.02
N GLY A 282 -18.61 -3.77 9.21
CA GLY A 282 -19.44 -2.98 10.11
C GLY A 282 -18.78 -2.72 11.45
N ALA A 283 -17.64 -3.35 11.74
CA ALA A 283 -16.84 -2.99 12.90
C ALA A 283 -16.29 -1.56 12.77
N PRO A 284 -16.50 -0.71 13.79
CA PRO A 284 -15.87 0.59 13.81
C PRO A 284 -14.35 0.40 13.81
N SER A 285 -13.69 0.80 12.73
CA SER A 285 -12.25 1.03 12.77
C SER A 285 -11.97 2.24 13.66
N ARG A 286 -10.77 2.30 14.27
CA ARG A 286 -10.29 3.49 15.00
C ARG A 286 -10.36 4.79 14.16
N TRP A 287 -10.57 4.68 12.84
CA TRP A 287 -10.70 5.76 11.87
C TRP A 287 -12.15 6.10 11.44
N SER A 288 -13.17 5.36 11.87
CA SER A 288 -14.53 5.44 11.30
C SER A 288 -15.67 5.68 12.30
N SER A 289 -15.38 6.21 13.49
CA SER A 289 -16.35 6.41 14.60
C SER A 289 -17.59 7.27 14.28
N LYS A 290 -17.72 7.83 13.06
CA LYS A 290 -18.87 8.63 12.60
C LYS A 290 -19.52 8.11 11.30
N LYS A 291 -19.17 6.93 10.79
CA LYS A 291 -19.74 6.41 9.54
C LYS A 291 -20.92 5.50 9.83
N ASP A 292 -22.02 5.70 9.10
CA ASP A 292 -23.07 4.70 8.97
C ASP A 292 -22.47 3.48 8.27
N LEU A 293 -22.48 2.34 8.97
CA LEU A 293 -21.91 1.08 8.52
C LEU A 293 -22.99 0.05 8.18
N SER A 294 -24.26 0.47 8.17
CA SER A 294 -25.39 -0.35 7.73
C SER A 294 -25.14 -0.95 6.35
N TRP A 295 -25.67 -2.15 6.14
CA TRP A 295 -25.53 -2.90 4.92
C TRP A 295 -26.83 -3.66 4.63
N VAL A 296 -27.01 -3.99 3.35
CA VAL A 296 -28.13 -4.77 2.85
C VAL A 296 -27.65 -6.21 2.66
N PRO A 297 -28.26 -7.19 3.35
CA PRO A 297 -27.90 -8.59 3.20
C PRO A 297 -28.38 -9.17 1.87
N LEU A 298 -27.53 -10.02 1.30
CA LEU A 298 -27.83 -10.78 0.09
C LEU A 298 -27.68 -12.27 0.38
N ARG A 299 -28.51 -13.11 -0.24
CA ARG A 299 -28.23 -14.55 -0.30
C ARG A 299 -26.84 -14.75 -0.91
N PRO A 300 -25.95 -15.53 -0.25
CA PRO A 300 -24.55 -15.66 -0.63
C PRO A 300 -24.38 -16.60 -1.84
N GLU A 301 -25.04 -16.29 -2.95
CA GLU A 301 -25.08 -17.13 -4.16
C GLU A 301 -24.28 -16.49 -5.31
N ARG A 302 -24.17 -15.17 -5.32
CA ARG A 302 -23.54 -14.44 -6.43
C ARG A 302 -22.03 -14.45 -6.29
N VAL A 303 -21.33 -14.93 -7.32
CA VAL A 303 -19.86 -14.91 -7.39
C VAL A 303 -19.36 -13.83 -8.34
N ALA A 304 -18.38 -13.05 -7.88
CA ALA A 304 -17.64 -12.08 -8.67
C ALA A 304 -16.15 -12.43 -8.71
N GLU A 305 -15.50 -12.19 -9.84
CA GLU A 305 -14.05 -12.10 -9.90
C GLU A 305 -13.63 -10.68 -9.53
N VAL A 306 -12.72 -10.56 -8.57
CA VAL A 306 -12.16 -9.28 -8.13
C VAL A 306 -10.65 -9.31 -8.23
N ALA A 307 -10.04 -8.21 -8.67
CA ALA A 307 -8.61 -8.01 -8.53
C ALA A 307 -8.27 -7.42 -7.16
N TYR A 308 -7.25 -7.96 -6.51
CA TYR A 308 -6.75 -7.49 -5.21
C TYR A 308 -5.24 -7.31 -5.26
N ASP A 309 -4.72 -6.43 -4.39
CA ASP A 309 -3.27 -6.17 -4.30
C ASP A 309 -2.61 -7.20 -3.36
N HIS A 310 -2.95 -7.17 -2.08
CA HIS A 310 -2.35 -8.00 -1.03
C HIS A 310 -3.36 -8.42 0.04
N MET A 311 -3.04 -9.49 0.75
CA MET A 311 -3.73 -9.91 1.97
C MET A 311 -3.15 -9.21 3.20
N GLU A 312 -4.01 -8.74 4.11
CA GLU A 312 -3.68 -8.22 5.43
C GLU A 312 -3.75 -9.39 6.42
N ASN A 313 -2.60 -9.75 7.02
CA ASN A 313 -2.42 -10.91 7.91
C ASN A 313 -2.94 -12.26 7.36
N GLY A 314 -3.03 -12.43 6.04
CA GLY A 314 -3.58 -13.63 5.40
C GLY A 314 -5.10 -13.77 5.47
N VAL A 315 -5.82 -12.83 6.08
CA VAL A 315 -7.26 -12.99 6.39
C VAL A 315 -8.17 -12.17 5.46
N ARG A 316 -7.71 -11.04 4.92
CA ARG A 316 -8.57 -10.16 4.09
C ARG A 316 -7.77 -9.34 3.10
N PHE A 317 -8.42 -8.80 2.08
CA PHE A 317 -7.82 -7.83 1.17
C PHE A 317 -7.47 -6.55 1.92
N ARG A 318 -6.20 -6.11 1.79
CA ARG A 318 -5.70 -4.88 2.40
C ARG A 318 -6.39 -3.64 1.83
N HIS A 319 -6.56 -3.60 0.51
CA HIS A 319 -7.19 -2.50 -0.21
C HIS A 319 -8.56 -2.90 -0.76
N THR A 320 -9.37 -1.88 -1.11
CA THR A 320 -10.62 -2.10 -1.85
C THR A 320 -10.34 -2.88 -3.13
N ALA A 321 -10.94 -4.06 -3.24
CA ALA A 321 -10.78 -4.92 -4.40
C ALA A 321 -11.53 -4.33 -5.62
N ARG A 322 -11.01 -4.57 -6.82
CA ARG A 322 -11.60 -4.06 -8.05
C ARG A 322 -12.45 -5.13 -8.71
N PHE A 323 -13.75 -4.88 -8.82
CA PHE A 323 -14.64 -5.74 -9.59
C PHE A 323 -14.14 -5.90 -11.03
N ARG A 324 -14.02 -7.15 -11.48
CA ARG A 324 -13.69 -7.48 -12.88
C ARG A 324 -14.94 -7.89 -13.64
N ARG A 325 -15.60 -8.94 -13.16
CA ARG A 325 -16.78 -9.52 -13.81
C ARG A 325 -17.54 -10.42 -12.86
N TRP A 326 -18.78 -10.71 -13.20
CA TRP A 326 -19.52 -11.81 -12.58
C TRP A 326 -19.01 -13.15 -13.09
N ARG A 327 -19.09 -14.17 -12.23
CA ARG A 327 -18.69 -15.55 -12.51
C ARG A 327 -19.89 -16.49 -12.37
N PRO A 328 -20.85 -16.46 -13.31
CA PRO A 328 -22.00 -17.36 -13.27
C PRO A 328 -21.62 -18.84 -13.43
N ASP A 329 -20.37 -19.09 -13.85
CA ASP A 329 -19.74 -20.40 -13.98
C ASP A 329 -19.19 -20.96 -12.65
N ARG A 330 -19.30 -20.22 -11.54
CA ARG A 330 -18.77 -20.58 -10.22
C ARG A 330 -19.88 -20.64 -9.19
N THR A 331 -19.73 -21.54 -8.21
CA THR A 331 -20.62 -21.62 -7.04
C THR A 331 -19.98 -20.90 -5.85
N ALA A 332 -20.79 -20.45 -4.89
CA ALA A 332 -20.29 -19.72 -3.74
C ALA A 332 -19.28 -20.55 -2.93
N GLU A 333 -19.53 -21.84 -2.75
CA GLU A 333 -18.69 -22.77 -1.98
C GLU A 333 -17.33 -23.02 -2.65
N SER A 334 -17.22 -22.75 -3.96
CA SER A 334 -15.94 -22.85 -4.68
C SER A 334 -14.99 -21.68 -4.39
N CYS A 335 -15.50 -20.59 -3.81
CA CYS A 335 -14.75 -19.39 -3.46
C CYS A 335 -14.04 -19.58 -2.10
N THR A 336 -12.88 -20.24 -2.09
CA THR A 336 -12.14 -20.54 -0.85
C THR A 336 -10.80 -19.80 -0.76
N TYR A 337 -10.16 -19.78 0.41
CA TYR A 337 -8.80 -19.20 0.57
C TYR A 337 -7.73 -19.93 -0.25
N SER A 338 -7.94 -21.20 -0.61
CA SER A 338 -6.96 -22.01 -1.36
C SER A 338 -6.64 -21.46 -2.76
N GLN A 339 -7.51 -20.59 -3.30
CA GLN A 339 -7.28 -19.93 -4.59
C GLN A 339 -6.29 -18.76 -4.49
N LEU A 340 -6.00 -18.27 -3.28
CA LEU A 340 -5.16 -17.11 -3.08
C LEU A 340 -3.70 -17.56 -3.20
N GLU A 341 -2.99 -16.97 -4.14
CA GLU A 341 -1.55 -17.20 -4.29
C GLU A 341 -0.80 -16.58 -3.10
N GLU A 342 -0.06 -17.41 -2.36
CA GLU A 342 0.94 -16.96 -1.40
C GLU A 342 2.27 -16.79 -2.14
N PRO A 343 2.82 -15.55 -2.22
CA PRO A 343 4.08 -15.34 -2.90
C PRO A 343 5.22 -16.04 -2.14
N VAL A 344 6.06 -16.76 -2.89
CA VAL A 344 7.25 -17.46 -2.38
C VAL A 344 8.12 -16.47 -1.62
N GLY A 345 8.40 -16.75 -0.34
CA GLY A 345 9.21 -15.89 0.51
C GLY A 345 10.62 -15.70 -0.05
N TYR A 346 11.15 -14.49 0.09
CA TYR A 346 12.50 -14.13 -0.33
C TYR A 346 13.14 -13.24 0.75
N ASP A 347 14.47 -13.30 0.92
CA ASP A 347 15.19 -12.55 1.95
C ASP A 347 15.50 -11.12 1.50
N LEU A 348 14.92 -10.12 2.19
CA LEU A 348 15.21 -8.70 1.99
C LEU A 348 16.71 -8.35 2.07
N ALA A 349 17.52 -9.12 2.81
CA ALA A 349 18.95 -8.87 2.92
C ALA A 349 19.66 -8.97 1.57
N GLU A 350 19.18 -9.82 0.66
CA GLU A 350 19.75 -9.98 -0.69
C GLU A 350 19.43 -8.76 -1.59
N ILE A 351 18.30 -8.07 -1.36
CA ILE A 351 17.95 -6.83 -2.09
C ILE A 351 18.82 -5.65 -1.64
N PHE A 352 19.18 -5.60 -0.35
CA PHE A 352 20.05 -4.57 0.21
C PHE A 352 21.55 -4.88 0.08
N GLY A 353 21.90 -6.08 -0.40
CA GLY A 353 23.28 -6.49 -0.63
C GLY A 353 23.97 -5.67 -1.72
N PRO A 354 25.33 -5.66 -1.74
CA PRO A 354 26.07 -5.04 -2.83
C PRO A 354 25.66 -5.69 -4.16
N GLN A 355 25.27 -4.86 -5.13
CA GLN A 355 25.05 -5.30 -6.50
C GLN A 355 26.36 -5.06 -7.26
N ASP A 356 26.98 -6.14 -7.73
CA ASP A 356 28.26 -6.15 -8.43
C ASP A 356 28.26 -5.32 -9.73
#